data_AF-A0A973QRN7-F1
#
_entry.id   AF-A0A973QRN7-F1
#
_cell.length_a   1.000
_cell.length_b   1.000
_cell.length_c   1.000
_cell.angle_alpha   90.00
_cell.angle_beta   90.00
_cell.angle_gamma   90.00
#
_symmetry.space_group_name_H-M   'P 1'
#
loop_
_entity.id
_entity.type
_entity.pdbx_description
1 polymer ?
#
loop_
_entity_poly.entity_id
_entity_poly.type
_entity_poly.pdbx_seq_one_letter_code
_entity_poly.pdbx_strand_id
1 'polypeptide(L)'
;MTRAGLGYIRWPFEGNQWFVIEALIKKSGIEAMTAFAMKAASRTSVESAKFFLPGWRQLAPLPPGYTPPRRNSPPPQAGPHCGDIDCHPDTRLREVEDDEGLPVLIPCAICHPATQGVRK
;
A
#
# COMPACT_ATOMS: atom_id res chain seq x y z
N MET A 1 -3.05 -14.03 5.22
CA MET A 1 -1.77 -14.23 4.50
C MET A 1 -1.33 -12.87 3.95
N THR A 2 -0.24 -12.30 4.44
CA THR A 2 0.25 -10.99 3.96
C THR A 2 0.93 -11.17 2.62
N ARG A 3 0.51 -10.38 1.61
CA ARG A 3 1.03 -10.45 0.24
C ARG A 3 2.50 -10.02 0.24
N ALA A 4 3.35 -10.87 -0.36
CA ALA A 4 4.82 -10.91 -0.30
C ALA A 4 5.35 -11.70 0.91
N GLY A 5 6.10 -12.78 0.67
CA GLY A 5 6.74 -13.67 1.67
C GLY A 5 7.79 -13.02 2.58
N LEU A 6 7.66 -11.73 2.89
CA LEU A 6 8.28 -11.11 4.03
C LEU A 6 7.46 -11.57 5.24
N GLY A 7 7.94 -12.61 5.94
CA GLY A 7 7.49 -12.89 7.30
C GLY A 7 7.63 -11.64 8.18
N TYR A 8 7.15 -11.68 9.43
CA TYR A 8 7.30 -10.56 10.36
C TYR A 8 8.79 -10.14 10.48
N ILE A 9 9.20 -9.12 9.72
CA ILE A 9 10.55 -8.55 9.79
C ILE A 9 10.59 -7.60 10.97
N ARG A 10 11.51 -7.83 11.90
CA ARG A 10 11.73 -6.94 13.04
C ARG A 10 12.44 -5.68 12.58
N TRP A 11 12.06 -4.55 13.17
CA TRP A 11 12.69 -3.24 12.97
C TRP A 11 13.37 -2.77 14.27
N PRO A 12 14.53 -3.35 14.64
CA PRO A 12 15.20 -3.06 15.91
C PRO A 12 16.04 -1.77 15.83
N PHE A 13 15.42 -0.68 15.39
CA PHE A 13 16.02 0.65 15.34
C PHE A 13 15.48 1.50 16.48
N GLU A 14 16.37 2.20 17.18
CA GLU A 14 16.04 3.01 18.34
C GLU A 14 16.58 4.43 18.17
N GLY A 15 15.81 5.43 18.60
CA GLY A 15 16.17 6.84 18.56
C GLY A 15 16.73 7.27 17.21
N ASN A 16 17.95 7.84 17.23
CA ASN A 16 18.61 8.42 16.05
C ASN A 16 18.98 7.40 14.96
N GLN A 17 18.89 6.09 15.23
CA GLN A 17 19.16 5.06 14.21
C GLN A 17 18.13 5.10 13.08
N TRP A 18 16.93 5.63 13.31
CA TRP A 18 15.90 5.82 12.28
C TRP A 18 16.31 6.83 11.20
N PHE A 19 17.15 7.82 11.52
CA PHE A 19 17.61 8.81 10.55
C PHE A 19 18.44 8.19 9.43
N VAL A 20 19.11 7.06 9.69
CA VAL A 20 19.83 6.31 8.65
C VAL A 20 18.84 5.77 7.60
N ILE A 21 17.71 5.23 8.05
CA ILE A 21 16.66 4.74 7.15
C ILE A 21 16.03 5.91 6.39
N GLU A 22 15.73 7.01 7.06
CA GLU A 22 15.17 8.21 6.42
C GLU A 22 16.12 8.77 5.35
N ALA A 23 17.42 8.84 5.63
CA ALA A 23 18.42 9.28 4.66
C ALA A 23 18.50 8.34 3.45
N LEU A 24 18.39 7.02 3.65
CA LEU A 24 18.36 6.03 2.57
C LEU A 24 17.09 6.17 1.72
N ILE A 25 15.94 6.40 2.35
CA ILE A 25 14.67 6.65 1.65
C ILE A 25 14.78 7.91 0.78
N LYS A 26 15.36 8.99 1.32
CA LYS A 26 15.57 10.24 0.57
C LYS A 26 16.57 10.07 -0.57
N LYS A 27 17.63 9.28 -0.35
CA LYS A 27 18.67 9.02 -1.35
C LYS A 27 18.16 8.17 -2.50
N SER A 28 17.54 7.02 -2.21
CA SER A 28 17.31 5.94 -3.20
C SER A 28 15.84 5.60 -3.40
N GLY A 29 14.95 6.09 -2.54
CA GLY A 29 13.52 5.81 -2.61
C GLY A 29 13.10 4.45 -2.04
N ILE A 30 11.84 4.37 -1.62
CA ILE A 30 11.25 3.18 -1.01
C ILE A 30 11.17 2.01 -2.00
N GLU A 31 10.91 2.28 -3.28
CA GLU A 31 10.74 1.24 -4.31
C GLU A 31 12.02 0.44 -4.52
N ALA A 32 13.16 1.11 -4.71
CA ALA A 32 14.45 0.45 -4.86
C ALA A 32 14.85 -0.34 -3.60
N MET A 33 14.62 0.23 -2.42
CA MET A 33 14.85 -0.44 -1.14
C MET A 33 14.00 -1.71 -1.00
N THR A 34 12.72 -1.63 -1.39
CA THR A 34 11.78 -2.75 -1.34
C THR A 34 12.15 -3.84 -2.33
N ALA A 35 12.47 -3.48 -3.59
CA ALA A 35 12.90 -4.42 -4.61
C ALA A 35 14.16 -5.19 -4.16
N PHE A 36 15.12 -4.49 -3.55
CA PHE A 36 16.30 -5.12 -2.96
C PHE A 36 15.91 -6.11 -1.85
N ALA A 37 15.09 -5.67 -0.89
CA ALA A 37 14.69 -6.48 0.25
C ALA A 37 13.92 -7.74 -0.19
N MET A 38 13.03 -7.61 -1.18
CA MET A 38 12.28 -8.72 -1.78
C MET A 38 13.21 -9.74 -2.44
N LYS A 39 14.20 -9.28 -3.21
CA LYS A 39 15.19 -10.15 -3.86
C LYS A 39 16.10 -10.85 -2.86
N ALA A 40 16.43 -10.20 -1.74
CA ALA A 40 17.22 -10.81 -0.68
C ALA A 40 16.40 -11.85 0.10
N ALA A 41 15.16 -11.50 0.47
CA ALA A 41 14.25 -12.39 1.20
C ALA A 41 13.81 -13.61 0.38
N SER A 42 13.85 -13.55 -0.95
CA SER A 42 13.58 -14.74 -1.78
C SER A 42 14.70 -15.77 -1.76
N ARG A 43 15.90 -15.40 -1.30
CA ARG A 43 17.09 -16.27 -1.25
C ARG A 43 17.42 -16.76 0.15
N THR A 44 17.05 -15.99 1.17
CA THR A 44 17.37 -16.22 2.58
C THR A 44 16.20 -15.80 3.45
N SER A 45 15.91 -16.58 4.50
CA SER A 45 14.99 -16.15 5.55
C SER A 45 15.59 -14.96 6.29
N VAL A 46 14.96 -13.79 6.19
CA VAL A 46 15.42 -12.56 6.85
C VAL A 46 14.48 -12.19 7.97
N GLU A 47 15.00 -12.10 9.19
CA GLU A 47 14.21 -11.78 10.39
C GLU A 47 14.29 -10.30 10.82
N SER A 48 15.24 -9.53 10.26
CA SER A 48 15.53 -8.17 10.73
C SER A 48 15.90 -7.22 9.60
N ALA A 49 15.34 -6.01 9.65
CA ALA A 49 15.62 -4.97 8.68
C ALA A 49 17.10 -4.51 8.69
N LYS A 50 17.84 -4.74 9.79
CA LYS A 50 19.29 -4.46 9.85
C LYS A 50 20.07 -5.23 8.79
N PHE A 51 19.60 -6.41 8.39
CA PHE A 51 20.22 -7.22 7.34
C PHE A 51 20.34 -6.47 6.01
N PHE A 52 19.37 -5.61 5.68
CA PHE A 52 19.35 -4.90 4.40
C PHE A 52 20.22 -3.64 4.38
N LEU A 53 20.64 -3.11 5.54
CA LEU A 53 21.38 -1.84 5.62
C LEU A 53 22.62 -1.78 4.71
N PRO A 54 23.51 -2.79 4.67
CA PRO A 54 24.68 -2.73 3.82
C PRO A 54 24.31 -2.67 2.32
N GLY A 55 23.28 -3.42 1.92
CA GLY A 55 22.78 -3.41 0.54
C GLY A 55 22.08 -2.11 0.17
N TRP A 56 21.24 -1.58 1.05
CA TRP A 56 20.56 -0.30 0.83
C TRP A 56 21.55 0.87 0.71
N ARG A 57 22.67 0.86 1.44
CA ARG A 57 23.72 1.89 1.30
C ARG A 57 24.33 1.92 -0.10
N GLN A 58 24.39 0.78 -0.78
CA GLN A 58 24.96 0.64 -2.12
C GLN A 58 23.95 0.97 -3.24
N LEU A 59 22.68 1.21 -2.92
CA LEU A 59 21.69 1.57 -3.93
C LEU A 59 22.05 2.91 -4.58
N ALA A 60 21.75 2.99 -5.88
CA ALA A 60 21.90 4.21 -6.66
C ALA A 60 21.01 5.33 -6.07
N PRO A 61 21.46 6.59 -6.15
CA PRO A 61 20.60 7.71 -5.81
C PRO A 61 19.46 7.84 -6.83
N LEU A 62 18.38 8.46 -6.40
CA LEU A 62 17.26 8.84 -7.27
C LEU A 62 17.76 9.78 -8.38
N PRO A 63 17.20 9.68 -9.60
CA PRO A 63 17.53 10.61 -10.66
C PRO A 63 17.11 12.04 -10.28
N PRO A 64 17.81 13.07 -10.79
CA PRO A 64 17.44 14.46 -10.54
C PRO A 64 16.02 14.72 -11.04
N GLY A 65 15.21 15.41 -10.23
CA GLY A 65 13.80 15.69 -10.55
C GLY A 65 12.82 14.57 -10.20
N TYR A 66 13.29 13.46 -9.60
CA TYR A 66 12.38 12.44 -9.08
C TYR A 66 11.46 13.02 -8.00
N THR A 67 10.16 12.98 -8.24
CA THR A 67 9.14 13.33 -7.25
C THR A 67 8.51 12.02 -6.76
N PRO A 68 8.66 11.65 -5.47
CA PRO A 68 8.02 10.45 -4.97
C PRO A 68 6.50 10.59 -5.12
N PRO A 69 5.78 9.50 -5.47
CA PRO A 69 4.33 9.52 -5.50
C PRO A 69 3.81 9.93 -4.11
N ARG A 70 2.97 10.97 -4.04
CA ARG A 70 2.36 11.39 -2.79
C ARG A 70 1.48 10.25 -2.27
N ARG A 71 1.85 9.69 -1.12
CA ARG A 71 1.07 8.65 -0.42
C ARG A 71 -0.29 9.13 0.08
N ASN A 72 -0.50 10.45 0.11
CA ASN A 72 -1.71 11.09 0.60
C ASN A 72 -2.52 11.75 -0.52
N SER A 73 -2.52 11.18 -1.73
CA SER A 73 -3.64 11.48 -2.62
C SER A 73 -4.89 10.96 -1.89
N PRO A 74 -5.83 11.83 -1.49
CA PRO A 74 -7.11 11.34 -1.02
C PRO A 74 -7.66 10.37 -2.08
N PRO A 75 -8.38 9.31 -1.68
CA PRO A 75 -9.05 8.47 -2.67
C PRO A 75 -9.79 9.39 -3.65
N PRO A 76 -9.80 9.07 -4.97
CA PRO A 76 -10.42 9.92 -5.96
C PRO A 76 -11.77 10.37 -5.41
N GLN A 77 -11.97 11.68 -5.26
CA GLN A 77 -13.17 12.24 -4.66
C GLN A 77 -14.33 11.66 -5.44
N ALA A 78 -14.99 10.71 -4.82
CA ALA A 78 -15.93 9.90 -5.52
C ALA A 78 -17.13 10.81 -5.82
N GLY A 79 -17.73 10.70 -7.02
CA GLY A 79 -18.81 11.61 -7.47
C GLY A 79 -20.01 11.65 -6.50
N PRO A 80 -21.06 12.44 -6.73
CA PRO A 80 -22.18 12.51 -5.78
C PRO A 80 -22.74 11.12 -5.41
N HIS A 81 -23.13 10.96 -4.13
CA HIS A 81 -23.82 9.76 -3.66
C HIS A 81 -25.18 9.63 -4.37
N CYS A 82 -25.68 8.40 -4.56
CA CYS A 82 -26.88 8.13 -5.35
C CYS A 82 -28.21 8.47 -4.64
N GLY A 83 -28.19 8.81 -3.35
CA GLY A 83 -29.37 9.13 -2.54
C GLY A 83 -30.18 7.92 -2.06
N ASP A 84 -29.77 6.71 -2.43
CA ASP A 84 -30.46 5.47 -2.05
C ASP A 84 -30.19 5.13 -0.58
N ILE A 85 -31.23 4.69 0.14
CA ILE A 85 -31.20 4.43 1.59
C ILE A 85 -30.29 3.24 1.94
N ASP A 86 -30.23 2.25 1.05
CA ASP A 86 -29.42 1.05 1.24
C ASP A 86 -27.96 1.24 0.79
N CYS A 87 -27.60 2.45 0.36
CA CYS A 87 -26.24 2.78 -0.06
C CYS A 87 -25.53 3.58 1.02
N HIS A 88 -24.45 3.02 1.59
CA HIS A 88 -23.70 3.69 2.64
C HIS A 88 -23.05 5.01 2.13
N PRO A 89 -23.20 6.14 2.85
CA PRO A 89 -22.76 7.46 2.37
C PRO A 89 -21.24 7.56 2.16
N ASP A 90 -20.45 6.99 3.07
CA ASP A 90 -18.99 7.05 3.01
C ASP A 90 -18.37 5.96 2.12
N THR A 91 -18.72 4.69 2.38
CA THR A 91 -18.09 3.54 1.71
C THR A 91 -18.70 3.20 0.36
N ARG A 92 -19.94 3.66 0.09
CA ARG A 92 -20.71 3.37 -1.14
C ARG A 92 -20.92 1.88 -1.38
N LEU A 93 -20.94 1.10 -0.30
CA LEU A 93 -21.31 -0.30 -0.28
C LEU A 93 -22.80 -0.45 0.00
N ARG A 94 -23.38 -1.57 -0.42
CA ARG A 94 -24.73 -2.01 -0.05
C ARG A 94 -24.63 -3.36 0.64
N GLU A 95 -25.44 -3.55 1.68
CA GLU A 95 -25.67 -4.85 2.28
C GLU A 95 -26.69 -5.61 1.43
N VAL A 96 -26.32 -6.80 0.98
CA VAL A 96 -27.21 -7.74 0.29
C VAL A 96 -27.03 -9.11 0.92
N GLU A 97 -28.09 -9.92 0.90
CA GLU A 97 -27.97 -11.33 1.27
C GLU A 97 -27.45 -12.11 0.06
N ASP A 98 -26.42 -12.94 0.26
CA ASP A 98 -25.94 -13.87 -0.77
C ASP A 98 -26.85 -15.12 -0.87
N ASP A 99 -26.54 -16.02 -1.80
CA ASP A 99 -27.28 -17.27 -2.01
C ASP A 99 -27.27 -18.22 -0.78
N GLU A 100 -26.39 -17.97 0.19
CA GLU A 100 -26.32 -18.69 1.47
C GLU A 100 -27.09 -17.97 2.60
N GLY A 101 -27.73 -16.83 2.28
CA GLY A 101 -28.47 -16.00 3.23
C GLY A 101 -27.57 -15.21 4.18
N LEU A 102 -26.29 -15.03 3.82
CA LEU A 102 -25.34 -14.26 4.61
C LEU A 102 -25.29 -12.80 4.14
N PRO A 103 -25.26 -11.81 5.05
CA PRO A 103 -25.11 -10.42 4.68
C PRO A 103 -23.70 -10.18 4.14
N VAL A 104 -23.62 -9.73 2.89
CA VAL A 104 -22.38 -9.37 2.21
C VAL A 104 -22.42 -7.92 1.73
N LEU A 105 -21.26 -7.26 1.74
CA LEU A 105 -21.11 -5.89 1.28
C LEU A 105 -20.68 -5.88 -0.19
N ILE A 106 -21.52 -5.34 -1.07
CA ILE A 106 -21.22 -5.19 -2.48
C ILE A 106 -21.04 -3.71 -2.89
N PRO A 107 -20.16 -3.40 -3.84
CA PRO A 107 -20.06 -2.06 -4.43
C PRO A 107 -21.39 -1.58 -5.04
N CYS A 108 -21.83 -0.37 -4.69
CA CYS A 108 -22.99 0.23 -5.33
C CYS A 108 -22.76 0.42 -6.84
N ALA A 109 -23.66 -0.13 -7.66
CA ALA A 109 -23.57 -0.05 -9.13
C ALA A 109 -23.64 1.39 -9.68
N ILE A 110 -24.21 2.33 -8.91
CA ILE A 110 -24.47 3.70 -9.35
C ILE A 110 -23.34 4.67 -8.96
N CYS A 111 -22.90 4.63 -7.70
CA CYS A 111 -22.01 5.66 -7.16
C CYS A 111 -20.65 5.14 -6.65
N HIS A 112 -20.41 3.82 -6.61
CA HIS A 112 -19.15 3.30 -6.08
C HIS A 112 -17.96 3.62 -7.03
N PRO A 113 -16.79 4.04 -6.53
CA PRO A 113 -15.67 4.46 -7.39
C PRO A 113 -15.19 3.34 -8.32
N ALA A 114 -15.24 2.09 -7.87
CA ALA A 114 -14.84 0.93 -8.66
C ALA A 114 -15.82 0.57 -9.79
N THR A 115 -17.07 1.05 -9.75
CA THR A 115 -18.09 0.81 -10.80
C THR A 115 -18.18 2.00 -11.76
N GLN A 116 -17.71 3.18 -11.35
CA GLN A 116 -17.62 4.39 -12.17
C GLN A 116 -16.49 4.28 -13.21
N GLY A 117 -16.82 3.70 -14.36
CA GLY A 117 -15.89 3.46 -15.48
C GLY A 117 -16.29 2.32 -16.41
N VAL A 118 -17.30 1.53 -16.04
CA VAL A 118 -17.82 0.40 -16.82
C VAL A 118 -19.04 0.79 -17.68
N ARG A 119 -19.18 2.07 -18.07
CA ARG A 119 -20.22 2.50 -19.02
C ARG A 119 -19.64 2.50 -20.44
N LYS A 120 -19.99 1.48 -21.22
CA LYS A 120 -20.06 1.56 -22.69
C LYS A 120 -21.30 2.35 -23.09
#